data_AF-A0AB39VDM2-F1
#
_entry.id   AF-A0AB39VDM2-F1
#
_cell.length_a   1.000
_cell.length_b   1.000
_cell.length_c   1.000
_cell.angle_alpha   90.00
_cell.angle_beta   90.00
_cell.angle_gamma   90.00
#
_symmetry.space_group_name_H-M   'P 1'
#
loop_
_entity.id
_entity.type
_entity.pdbx_description
1 polymer ?
#
loop_
_entity_poly.entity_id
_entity_poly.type
_entity_poly.pdbx_seq_one_letter_code
_entity_poly.pdbx_strand_id
1 'polypeptide(L)' 'MKKIMILVVLMMSVSNCTAFKISEQMERERGKACTYDYKGNYKYCEYER' A
#
# COMPACT_ATOMS: atom_id res chain seq x y z
N MET A 1 1.57 14.01 33.35
CA MET A 1 1.46 12.61 32.88
C MET A 1 0.36 12.41 31.82
N LYS A 2 -0.92 12.71 32.09
CA LYS A 2 -2.03 12.52 31.10
C LYS A 2 -1.80 13.18 29.74
N LYS A 3 -1.27 14.41 29.70
CA LYS A 3 -0.97 15.13 28.45
C LYS A 3 0.09 14.43 27.56
N ILE A 4 1.06 13.76 28.19
CA ILE A 4 2.13 13.05 27.46
C ILE A 4 1.56 11.78 26.82
N MET A 5 0.69 11.04 27.50
CA MET A 5 0.01 9.88 26.89
C MET A 5 -0.83 10.28 25.69
N ILE A 6 -1.58 11.38 25.77
CA ILE A 6 -2.39 11.86 24.64
C ILE A 6 -1.51 12.18 23.43
N LEU A 7 -0.37 12.83 23.66
CA LEU A 7 0.61 13.13 22.61
C LEU A 7 1.14 11.87 21.93
N VAL A 8 1.50 10.84 22.71
CA VAL A 8 2.01 9.58 22.15
C VAL A 8 0.94 8.86 21.30
N VAL A 9 -0.31 8.82 21.78
CA VAL A 9 -1.42 8.22 21.02
C VAL A 9 -1.68 8.98 19.71
N LEU A 10 -1.58 10.31 19.74
CA LEU A 10 -1.74 11.14 18.54
C LEU A 10 -0.62 10.89 17.51
N MET A 11 0.63 10.72 17.96
CA MET A 11 1.73 10.43 17.04
C MET A 11 1.59 9.05 16.39
N MET A 12 1.15 8.04 17.16
CA MET A 12 0.93 6.69 16.63
C MET A 12 -0.24 6.62 15.63
N SER A 13 -1.28 7.44 15.79
CA SER A 13 -2.39 7.46 14.84
C SER A 13 -2.02 8.15 13.52
N VAL A 14 -1.19 9.19 13.57
CA VAL A 14 -0.71 9.90 12.36
C VAL A 14 0.23 9.05 11.53
N SER A 15 1.13 8.26 12.14
CA SER A 15 2.07 7.39 11.41
C SER A 15 1.38 6.27 10.63
N ASN A 16 0.26 5.74 11.16
CA ASN A 16 -0.47 4.67 10.49
C ASN A 16 -1.24 5.18 9.25
N CYS A 17 -1.66 6.44 9.25
CA CYS A 17 -2.36 7.05 8.10
C CYS A 17 -1.44 7.35 6.91
N THR A 18 -0.17 7.68 7.15
CA THR A 18 0.78 8.00 6.07
C THR A 18 1.33 6.75 5.39
N ALA A 19 1.58 5.68 6.14
CA ALA A 19 2.07 4.41 5.60
C ALA A 19 1.07 3.77 4.61
N PHE A 20 -0.23 3.79 4.93
CA PHE A 20 -1.27 3.20 4.09
C PHE A 20 -1.44 3.92 2.75
N LYS A 21 -1.35 5.25 2.74
CA LYS A 21 -1.44 6.04 1.50
C LYS A 21 -0.25 5.82 0.58
N ILE A 22 0.96 5.71 1.14
CA ILE A 22 2.18 5.50 0.35
C ILE A 22 2.16 4.10 -0.28
N SER A 23 1.76 3.06 0.45
CA SER A 23 1.61 1.73 -0.15
C SER A 23 0.56 1.73 -1.24
N GLU A 24 -0.59 2.35 -1.04
CA GLU A 24 -1.65 2.37 -2.04
C GLU A 24 -1.24 3.16 -3.30
N GLN A 25 -0.46 4.23 -3.15
CA GLN A 25 0.10 4.97 -4.29
C GLN A 25 1.19 4.18 -5.02
N MET A 26 2.11 3.53 -4.32
CA MET A 26 3.13 2.68 -4.95
C MET A 26 2.50 1.56 -5.79
N GLU A 27 1.43 0.94 -5.29
CA GLU A 27 0.71 -0.12 -6.01
C GLU A 27 -0.05 0.41 -7.24
N ARG A 28 -0.51 1.67 -7.21
CA ARG A 28 -1.17 2.31 -8.36
C ARG A 28 -0.18 2.81 -9.40
N GLU A 29 0.96 3.35 -8.97
CA GLU A 29 1.99 3.90 -9.86
C GLU A 29 2.83 2.83 -10.54
N ARG A 30 3.06 1.68 -9.88
CA ARG A 30 3.76 0.54 -10.47
C ARG A 30 3.05 -0.05 -11.68
N GLY A 31 1.73 0.13 -11.83
CA GLY A 31 0.97 -0.57 -12.86
C GLY A 31 0.91 -2.09 -12.61
N LYS A 32 0.04 -2.79 -13.34
CA LYS A 32 -0.14 -4.24 -13.23
C LYS A 32 0.31 -4.89 -14.53
N ALA A 33 1.34 -5.74 -14.47
CA ALA A 33 1.70 -6.61 -15.57
C ALA A 33 0.86 -7.88 -15.48
N CYS A 34 0.08 -8.14 -16.52
CA CYS A 34 -0.73 -9.34 -16.64
C CYS A 34 -0.10 -10.28 -17.66
N THR A 35 0.21 -11.49 -17.23
CA THR A 35 0.74 -12.55 -18.09
C THR A 35 -0.42 -13.41 -18.59
N TYR A 36 -0.42 -13.67 -19.89
CA TYR A 36 -1.37 -14.54 -20.58
C TYR A 36 -0.65 -15.77 -21.13
N ASP A 37 -1.35 -16.90 -21.26
CA ASP A 37 -0.80 -18.08 -21.91
C ASP A 37 -0.74 -17.93 -23.44
N TYR A 38 -0.17 -18.92 -24.13
CA TYR A 38 -0.05 -18.91 -25.60
C TYR A 38 -1.40 -18.95 -26.33
N LYS A 39 -2.50 -19.22 -25.62
CA LYS A 39 -3.88 -19.20 -26.12
C LYS A 39 -4.61 -17.91 -25.74
N GLY A 40 -3.96 -16.99 -25.03
CA GLY A 40 -4.56 -15.75 -24.54
C GLY A 40 -5.37 -15.91 -23.24
N ASN A 41 -5.31 -17.04 -22.56
CA ASN A 41 -5.96 -17.20 -21.26
C ASN A 41 -5.18 -16.48 -20.16
N TYR A 42 -5.91 -15.91 -19.22
CA TYR A 42 -5.35 -15.27 -18.04
C TYR A 42 -4.50 -16.25 -17.21
N LYS A 43 -3.25 -15.89 -16.92
CA LYS A 43 -2.35 -16.69 -16.07
C LYS A 43 -2.20 -16.08 -14.68
N TYR A 44 -1.70 -14.86 -14.60
CA TYR A 44 -1.61 -14.07 -13.35
C TYR A 44 -1.33 -12.60 -13.67
N CYS A 45 -1.75 -11.68 -12.79
CA CYS A 45 -1.28 -10.30 -12.79
C CYS A 45 -0.51 -10.03 -11.51
N GLU A 46 0.63 -9.38 -11.65
CA GLU A 46 1.43 -8.88 -10.55
C GLU A 46 1.65 -7.38 -10.72
N TYR A 47 1.90 -6.68 -9.62
CA TYR A 47 2.35 -5.29 -9.68
C TYR A 47 3.75 -5.28 -10.29
N GLU A 48 4.01 -4.41 -11.27
CA GLU A 48 5.36 -4.31 -11.84
C GLU A 48 6.31 -3.87 -10.73
N ARG A 49 7.42 -4.58 -10.57
CA ARG A 49 8.29 -4.43 -9.39
C ARG A 49 9.13 -3.17 -9.45
#